data_AF-A0A7S0I8V3-F1
#
_entry.id   AF-A0A7S0I8V3-F1
#
_cell.length_a   1.000
_cell.length_b   1.000
_cell.length_c   1.000
_cell.angle_alpha   90.00
_cell.angle_beta   90.00
_cell.angle_gamma   90.00
#
_symmetry.space_group_name_H-M   'P 1'
#
loop_
_entity.id
_entity.type
_entity.pdbx_description
1 polymer ?
#
loop_
_entity_poly.entity_id
_entity_poly.type
_entity_poly.pdbx_seq_one_letter_code
_entity_poly.pdbx_strand_id
1 'polypeptide(L)'
;ASDDVDRTSPAAPAPPDASVKETEPRTMSDWWGSITKGATDAAETTRLAAQRTKLQAEVLYLEQQIKGVLQKFGVDVFQHMESNNSAQVQQHFTEAKREVDAFREQVAAKNAEIADINRQMENVGKAPQSSGVAM
;
A
#
# COMPACT_ATOMS: atom_id res chain seq x y z
N ALA A 1 -24.72 -59.24 -31.28
CA ALA A 1 -24.13 -57.89 -31.17
C ALA A 1 -25.27 -56.93 -31.37
N SER A 2 -25.37 -55.87 -30.55
CA SER A 2 -26.58 -55.04 -30.39
C SER A 2 -27.76 -55.83 -29.81
N ASP A 3 -28.63 -55.31 -28.93
CA ASP A 3 -28.60 -54.11 -28.05
C ASP A 3 -29.02 -54.61 -26.62
N ASP A 4 -29.38 -53.84 -25.58
CA ASP A 4 -29.68 -52.41 -25.42
C ASP A 4 -29.48 -51.97 -23.94
N VAL A 5 -29.71 -50.69 -23.63
CA VAL A 5 -29.78 -50.11 -22.27
C VAL A 5 -31.17 -49.50 -22.05
N ASP A 6 -31.90 -49.89 -21.00
CA ASP A 6 -32.43 -48.88 -20.07
C ASP A 6 -32.82 -49.43 -18.69
N ARG A 7 -32.63 -48.59 -17.68
CA ARG A 7 -33.00 -48.84 -16.29
C ARG A 7 -33.20 -47.49 -15.59
N THR A 8 -34.43 -46.96 -15.51
CA THR A 8 -35.02 -46.34 -14.29
C THR A 8 -36.31 -45.55 -14.56
N SER A 9 -37.09 -45.38 -13.49
CA SER A 9 -38.26 -44.51 -13.33
C SER A 9 -38.30 -44.10 -11.84
N PRO A 10 -39.04 -43.08 -11.36
CA PRO A 10 -39.87 -42.08 -12.07
C PRO A 10 -39.71 -40.60 -11.57
N ALA A 11 -40.55 -39.71 -12.11
CA ALA A 11 -41.03 -38.43 -11.54
C ALA A 11 -40.10 -37.18 -11.50
N ALA A 12 -40.72 -36.00 -11.65
CA ALA A 12 -40.10 -34.73 -12.04
C ALA A 12 -40.18 -33.62 -10.98
N PRO A 13 -39.44 -32.52 -11.19
CA PRO A 13 -39.96 -31.17 -10.93
C PRO A 13 -39.92 -30.26 -12.18
N ALA A 14 -40.70 -29.17 -12.13
CA ALA A 14 -40.89 -28.19 -13.21
C ALA A 14 -39.61 -27.42 -13.60
N PRO A 15 -39.53 -26.82 -14.82
CA PRO A 15 -38.45 -25.93 -15.16
C PRO A 15 -38.42 -24.71 -14.22
N PRO A 16 -37.24 -24.27 -13.74
CA PRO A 16 -37.15 -23.01 -13.01
C PRO A 16 -37.50 -21.86 -13.96
N ASP A 17 -38.36 -20.96 -13.50
CA ASP A 17 -38.76 -19.77 -14.25
C ASP A 17 -37.55 -19.02 -14.78
N ALA A 18 -37.61 -18.69 -16.08
CA ALA A 18 -36.61 -17.88 -16.76
C ALA A 18 -36.70 -16.41 -16.31
N SER A 19 -36.34 -16.15 -15.04
CA SER A 19 -35.93 -14.82 -14.57
C SER A 19 -34.55 -14.47 -15.15
N VAL A 20 -34.49 -14.42 -16.49
CA VAL A 20 -33.45 -13.68 -17.20
C VAL A 20 -33.61 -12.24 -16.76
N LYS A 21 -32.80 -11.83 -15.80
CA LYS A 21 -32.77 -10.46 -15.31
C LYS A 21 -32.32 -9.59 -16.47
N GLU A 22 -33.29 -8.97 -17.13
CA GLU A 22 -33.15 -8.23 -18.37
C GLU A 22 -32.01 -7.22 -18.23
N THR A 23 -30.88 -7.52 -18.88
CA THR A 23 -29.73 -6.60 -18.88
C THR A 23 -30.08 -5.46 -19.81
N GLU A 24 -30.63 -4.40 -19.21
CA GLU A 24 -30.92 -3.13 -19.87
C GLU A 24 -29.72 -2.72 -20.75
N PRO A 25 -29.95 -2.24 -21.98
CA PRO A 25 -28.87 -1.82 -22.85
C PRO A 25 -28.18 -0.61 -22.22
N ARG A 26 -26.97 -0.81 -21.67
CA ARG A 26 -26.14 0.25 -21.10
C ARG A 26 -26.13 1.42 -22.07
N THR A 27 -26.57 2.59 -21.62
CA THR A 27 -26.66 3.75 -22.48
C THR A 27 -25.25 4.20 -22.88
N MET A 28 -25.10 4.92 -23.99
CA MET A 28 -23.81 5.52 -24.34
C MET A 28 -23.30 6.43 -23.21
N SER A 29 -24.19 7.06 -22.45
CA SER A 29 -23.87 7.87 -21.27
C SER A 29 -23.20 7.03 -20.17
N ASP A 30 -23.67 5.81 -19.90
CA ASP A 30 -23.07 4.90 -18.91
C ASP A 30 -21.68 4.43 -19.35
N TRP A 31 -21.50 4.19 -20.65
CA TRP A 31 -20.21 3.83 -21.23
C TRP A 31 -19.19 4.98 -21.08
N TRP A 32 -19.54 6.19 -21.50
CA TRP A 32 -18.70 7.38 -21.32
C TRP A 32 -18.42 7.70 -19.84
N GLY A 33 -19.41 7.52 -18.97
CA GLY A 33 -19.26 7.65 -17.51
C GLY A 33 -18.26 6.65 -16.95
N SER A 34 -18.33 5.38 -17.38
CA SER A 34 -17.39 4.33 -16.94
C SER A 34 -15.94 4.59 -17.36
N ILE A 35 -15.74 5.13 -18.57
CA ILE A 35 -14.41 5.51 -19.08
C ILE A 35 -13.87 6.72 -18.31
N THR A 36 -14.71 7.75 -18.11
CA THR A 36 -14.32 8.95 -17.37
C THR A 36 -13.93 8.60 -15.93
N LYS A 37 -14.73 7.76 -15.26
CA LYS A 37 -14.40 7.26 -13.91
C LYS A 37 -13.11 6.44 -13.91
N GLY A 38 -12.97 5.48 -14.82
CA GLY A 38 -11.75 4.64 -14.89
C GLY A 38 -10.48 5.45 -15.16
N ALA A 39 -10.57 6.51 -15.98
CA ALA A 39 -9.47 7.45 -16.20
C ALA A 39 -9.12 8.26 -14.94
N THR A 40 -10.13 8.72 -14.18
CA THR A 40 -9.93 9.41 -12.89
C THR A 40 -9.30 8.50 -11.84
N ASP A 41 -9.86 7.30 -11.64
CA ASP A 41 -9.35 6.29 -10.70
C ASP A 41 -7.89 5.91 -11.03
N ALA A 42 -7.57 5.73 -12.33
CA ALA A 42 -6.20 5.45 -12.78
C ALA A 42 -5.24 6.64 -12.56
N ALA A 43 -5.69 7.87 -12.78
CA ALA A 43 -4.89 9.08 -12.53
C ALA A 43 -4.59 9.26 -11.03
N GLU A 44 -5.57 9.05 -10.16
CA GLU A 44 -5.38 9.10 -8.70
C GLU A 44 -4.42 8.01 -8.21
N THR A 45 -4.61 6.77 -8.68
CA THR A 45 -3.70 5.65 -8.36
C THR A 45 -2.27 5.95 -8.79
N THR A 46 -2.08 6.54 -9.97
CA THR A 46 -0.75 6.95 -10.49
C THR A 46 -0.13 8.05 -9.64
N ARG A 47 -0.93 9.06 -9.23
CA ARG A 47 -0.49 10.16 -8.35
C ARG A 47 -0.02 9.62 -7.00
N LEU A 48 -0.79 8.72 -6.38
CA LEU A 48 -0.47 8.09 -5.11
C LEU A 48 0.78 7.20 -5.21
N ALA A 49 0.90 6.39 -6.27
CA ALA A 49 2.08 5.57 -6.53
C ALA A 49 3.36 6.42 -6.66
N ALA A 50 3.30 7.57 -7.35
CA ALA A 50 4.42 8.49 -7.47
C ALA A 50 4.80 9.12 -6.12
N GLN A 51 3.82 9.51 -5.29
CA GLN A 51 4.07 10.01 -3.93
C GLN A 51 4.73 8.95 -3.04
N ARG A 52 4.24 7.70 -3.10
CA ARG A 52 4.85 6.58 -2.37
C ARG A 52 6.32 6.37 -2.75
N THR A 53 6.62 6.34 -4.05
CA THR A 53 7.99 6.15 -4.55
C THR A 53 8.92 7.29 -4.12
N LYS A 54 8.43 8.53 -4.09
CA LYS A 54 9.18 9.68 -3.55
C LYS A 54 9.53 9.45 -2.08
N LEU A 55 8.55 9.11 -1.24
CA LEU A 55 8.78 8.89 0.19
C LEU A 55 9.72 7.70 0.46
N GLN A 56 9.63 6.63 -0.34
CA GLN A 56 10.55 5.50 -0.29
C GLN A 56 12.00 5.92 -0.60
N ALA A 57 12.21 6.78 -1.61
CA ALA A 57 13.53 7.32 -1.91
C ALA A 57 14.07 8.21 -0.77
N GLU A 58 13.20 9.01 -0.14
CA GLU A 58 13.57 9.83 1.03
C GLU A 58 13.93 8.97 2.26
N VAL A 59 13.21 7.86 2.50
CA VAL A 59 13.56 6.88 3.55
C VAL A 59 14.93 6.26 3.29
N LEU A 60 15.19 5.78 2.07
CA LEU A 60 16.49 5.21 1.68
C LEU A 60 17.65 6.22 1.85
N TYR A 61 17.41 7.49 1.54
CA TYR A 61 18.37 8.56 1.76
C TYR A 61 18.67 8.78 3.25
N LEU A 62 17.62 8.87 4.09
CA LEU A 62 17.76 9.00 5.55
C LEU A 62 18.48 7.79 6.18
N GLU A 63 18.21 6.57 5.72
CA GLU A 63 18.96 5.38 6.15
C GLU A 63 20.44 5.46 5.78
N GLN A 64 20.76 6.02 4.60
CA GLN A 64 22.15 6.23 4.19
C GLN A 64 22.81 7.34 5.02
N GLN A 65 22.09 8.39 5.42
CA GLN A 65 22.60 9.39 6.36
C GLN A 65 22.89 8.79 7.74
N ILE A 66 21.99 7.97 8.29
CA ILE A 66 22.21 7.23 9.55
C ILE A 66 23.49 6.38 9.48
N LYS A 67 23.70 5.64 8.38
CA LYS A 67 24.93 4.87 8.15
C LYS A 67 26.17 5.77 8.12
N GLY A 68 26.09 6.92 7.45
CA GLY A 68 27.18 7.91 7.39
C GLY A 68 27.56 8.48 8.76
N VAL A 69 26.56 8.86 9.58
CA VAL A 69 26.79 9.35 10.96
C VAL A 69 27.46 8.27 11.81
N LEU A 70 26.97 7.03 11.77
CA LEU A 70 27.54 5.92 12.54
C LEU A 70 28.98 5.57 12.11
N GLN A 71 29.27 5.61 10.80
CA GLN A 71 30.62 5.40 10.28
C GLN A 71 31.57 6.51 10.73
N LYS A 72 31.18 7.77 10.58
CA LYS A 72 31.97 8.93 11.02
C LYS A 72 32.22 8.88 12.53
N PHE A 73 31.16 8.66 13.32
CA PHE A 73 31.24 8.50 14.78
C PHE A 73 32.28 7.45 15.18
N GLY A 74 32.29 6.28 14.53
CA GLY A 74 33.26 5.22 14.81
C GLY A 74 34.72 5.63 14.55
N VAL A 75 34.96 6.39 13.48
CA VAL A 75 36.30 6.92 13.14
C VAL A 75 36.75 7.99 14.15
N ASP A 76 35.88 8.95 14.47
CA ASP A 76 36.18 10.06 15.37
C ASP A 76 36.39 9.56 16.81
N VAL A 77 35.54 8.65 17.31
CA VAL A 77 35.64 8.11 18.67
C VAL A 77 36.84 7.19 18.87
N PHE A 78 37.28 6.44 17.85
CA PHE A 78 38.43 5.55 18.00
C PHE A 78 39.69 6.30 18.46
N GLN A 79 39.98 7.46 17.85
CA GLN A 79 41.12 8.32 18.21
C GLN A 79 41.03 8.83 19.66
N HIS A 80 39.81 9.17 20.11
CA HIS A 80 39.57 9.61 21.48
C HIS A 80 39.63 8.48 22.49
N MET A 81 39.25 7.25 22.11
CA MET A 81 39.43 6.04 22.92
C MET A 81 40.90 5.66 23.10
N GLU A 82 41.70 5.68 22.03
CA GLU A 82 43.17 5.46 22.13
C GLU A 82 43.83 6.47 23.07
N SER A 83 43.35 7.71 23.06
CA SER A 83 43.81 8.79 23.94
C SER A 83 43.27 8.73 25.37
N ASN A 84 42.48 7.69 25.74
CA ASN A 84 41.74 7.58 27.00
C ASN A 84 40.86 8.81 27.35
N ASN A 85 40.40 9.55 26.34
CA ASN A 85 39.62 10.77 26.52
C ASN A 85 38.10 10.47 26.59
N SER A 86 37.68 9.85 27.69
CA SER A 86 36.29 9.44 27.91
C SER A 86 35.27 10.59 27.82
N ALA A 87 35.69 11.84 28.09
CA ALA A 87 34.84 13.01 27.96
C ALA A 87 34.46 13.29 26.49
N GLN A 88 35.45 13.29 25.58
CA GLN A 88 35.20 13.45 24.14
C GLN A 88 34.41 12.27 23.56
N VAL A 89 34.71 11.04 23.98
CA VAL A 89 33.94 9.84 23.58
C VAL A 89 32.45 9.99 23.95
N GLN A 90 32.15 10.41 25.17
CA GLN A 90 30.77 10.61 25.63
C GLN A 90 30.07 11.77 24.91
N GLN A 91 30.80 12.85 24.59
CA GLN A 91 30.29 13.97 23.82
C GLN A 91 29.90 13.53 22.40
N HIS A 92 30.82 12.95 21.64
CA HIS A 92 30.57 12.46 20.29
C HIS A 92 29.45 11.41 20.24
N PHE A 93 29.35 10.55 21.25
CA PHE A 93 28.24 9.59 21.34
C PHE A 93 26.90 10.29 21.52
N THR A 94 26.84 11.33 22.35
CA THR A 94 25.61 12.10 22.60
C THR A 94 25.17 12.86 21.36
N GLU A 95 26.12 13.47 20.64
CA GLU A 95 25.88 14.18 19.37
C GLU A 95 25.39 13.22 18.28
N ALA A 96 26.14 12.15 18.00
CA ALA A 96 25.78 11.16 16.99
C ALA A 96 24.45 10.46 17.30
N LYS A 97 24.19 10.14 18.58
CA LYS A 97 22.90 9.57 19.02
C LYS A 97 21.74 10.52 18.72
N ARG A 98 21.87 11.81 19.05
CA ARG A 98 20.83 12.82 18.78
C ARG A 98 20.52 12.94 17.29
N GLU A 99 21.55 12.94 16.45
CA GLU A 99 21.38 13.01 14.99
C GLU A 99 20.73 11.74 14.42
N VAL A 100 21.19 10.56 14.84
CA VAL A 100 20.59 9.27 14.44
C VAL A 100 19.14 9.14 14.90
N ASP A 101 18.81 9.55 16.12
CA ASP A 101 17.44 9.50 16.63
C ASP A 101 16.52 10.46 15.84
N ALA A 102 16.99 11.65 15.48
CA ALA A 102 16.24 12.59 14.64
C ALA A 102 16.00 12.08 13.20
N PHE A 103 16.96 11.37 12.60
CA PHE A 103 16.75 10.71 11.31
C PHE A 103 15.79 9.52 11.42
N ARG A 104 15.85 8.75 12.52
CA ARG A 104 14.92 7.63 12.78
C ARG A 104 13.48 8.09 12.95
N GLU A 105 13.25 9.22 13.62
CA GLU A 105 11.93 9.83 13.75
C GLU A 105 11.36 10.22 12.37
N GLN A 106 12.18 10.83 11.51
CA GLN A 106 11.80 11.16 10.13
C GLN A 106 11.49 9.92 9.28
N VAL A 107 12.27 8.84 9.42
CA VAL A 107 11.99 7.55 8.77
C VAL A 107 10.66 6.96 9.26
N ALA A 108 10.39 7.00 10.57
CA ALA A 108 9.13 6.52 11.13
C ALA A 108 7.93 7.32 10.61
N ALA A 109 8.02 8.65 10.57
CA ALA A 109 6.97 9.52 10.03
C ALA A 109 6.68 9.23 8.54
N LYS A 110 7.73 9.11 7.71
CA LYS A 110 7.57 8.81 6.28
C LYS A 110 7.03 7.41 6.02
N ASN A 111 7.39 6.42 6.85
CA ASN A 111 6.81 5.08 6.76
C ASN A 111 5.33 5.05 7.17
N ALA A 112 4.90 5.88 8.12
CA ALA A 112 3.48 6.06 8.43
C ALA A 112 2.71 6.70 7.25
N GLU A 113 3.29 7.70 6.59
CA GLU A 113 2.71 8.33 5.39
C GLU A 113 2.63 7.34 4.21
N ILE A 114 3.65 6.51 3.99
CA ILE A 114 3.64 5.41 3.00
C ILE A 114 2.51 4.41 3.30
N ALA A 115 2.30 4.06 4.58
CA ALA A 115 1.23 3.14 4.98
C ALA A 115 -0.17 3.74 4.71
N ASP A 116 -0.36 5.04 4.95
CA ASP A 116 -1.61 5.72 4.63
C ASP A 116 -1.83 5.83 3.11
N ILE A 117 -0.81 6.17 2.33
CA ILE A 117 -0.90 6.19 0.85
C ILE A 117 -1.26 4.82 0.30
N ASN A 118 -0.70 3.72 0.83
CA ASN A 118 -1.10 2.36 0.42
C ASN A 118 -2.59 2.11 0.71
N ARG A 119 -3.09 2.50 1.90
CA ARG A 119 -4.52 2.42 2.23
C ARG A 119 -5.38 3.30 1.30
N GLN A 120 -4.93 4.50 0.93
CA GLN A 120 -5.63 5.35 -0.03
C GLN A 120 -5.72 4.64 -1.39
N MET A 121 -4.61 4.09 -1.90
CA MET A 121 -4.58 3.32 -3.16
C MET A 121 -5.52 2.12 -3.15
N GLU A 122 -5.61 1.39 -2.03
CA GLU A 122 -6.56 0.27 -1.87
C GLU A 122 -8.04 0.71 -1.88
N ASN A 123 -8.32 1.99 -1.69
CA ASN A 123 -9.67 2.56 -1.63
C ASN A 123 -10.06 3.35 -2.88
N VAL A 124 -9.13 3.67 -3.79
CA VAL A 124 -9.45 4.28 -5.10
C VAL A 124 -10.43 3.36 -5.86
N GLY A 125 -11.46 3.95 -6.48
CA GLY A 125 -12.51 3.24 -7.21
C GLY A 125 -13.57 2.54 -6.35
N LYS A 126 -13.31 2.24 -5.06
CA LYS A 126 -14.33 1.72 -4.13
C LYS A 126 -15.30 2.86 -3.79
N ALA A 127 -16.54 2.74 -4.27
CA ALA A 127 -17.61 3.65 -3.86
C ALA A 127 -17.81 3.56 -2.34
N PRO A 128 -18.17 4.67 -1.65
CA PRO A 128 -18.59 4.58 -0.27
C PRO A 128 -19.76 3.59 -0.20
N GLN A 129 -19.63 2.54 0.61
CA GLN A 129 -20.72 1.62 0.82
C GLN A 129 -21.88 2.42 1.40
N SER A 130 -22.94 2.61 0.61
CA SER A 130 -24.21 3.09 1.13
C SER A 130 -24.69 2.04 2.12
N SER A 131 -24.49 2.30 3.41
CA SER A 131 -25.14 1.54 4.48
C SER A 131 -26.64 1.70 4.30
N GLY A 132 -27.24 0.75 3.57
CA GLY A 132 -28.67 0.59 3.44
C GLY A 132 -29.22 0.20 4.79
N VAL A 133 -29.46 1.19 5.64
CA VAL A 133 -30.28 1.04 6.84
C VAL A 133 -31.71 0.85 6.35
N ALA A 134 -32.07 -0.41 6.13
CA ALA A 134 -33.47 -0.79 6.04
C ALA A 134 -34.10 -0.63 7.43
N MET A 135 -35.06 0.29 7.53
CA MET A 135 -36.09 0.30 8.58
C MET A 135 -37.33 -0.39 8.04
#